data_AF-A0A3P7PPC2-F1
#
_entry.id   AF-A0A3P7PPC2-F1
#
_cell.length_a   1.000
_cell.length_b   1.000
_cell.length_c   1.000
_cell.angle_alpha   90.00
_cell.angle_beta   90.00
_cell.angle_gamma   90.00
#
_symmetry.space_group_name_H-M   'P 1'
#
loop_
_entity.id
_entity.type
_entity.pdbx_description
1 polymer ?
#
loop_
_entity_poly.entity_id
_entity_poly.type
_entity_poly.pdbx_seq_one_letter_code
_entity_poly.pdbx_strand_id
1 'polypeptide(L)'
;MDGAFKGHMIRVTLFNSSAAVESQARLNDTKWHLLNLEFANDEVRIGVDDHNSFAAVLSDDIPEGDLATPPKSSISPYCQDRCIENYCQNGAQCVEDFTADAAVCRCKNPNVQSGQNCEIDINRNSSVSFYGGFLKYELSHNPLIEQTVFSFRTDQPQALLMFVHDHNNNFMQLHLSEEVNLTLSLNNEDVVHSCTVRARPGTEYGNMQWTQSSTLTVDDDACTIHAPRKLAEHPIQKFSHVFTDIVFIPVGLNSPTDPKPFVYTFVGGIERDIPSNDGSMILRPIYQCAVPDLLGCLRGLRIGEVIDLRHTEHGYRPNDPKLVRSGCELGCSSLDCKNSGHCSVAWQENADVTCDCSRTSYTGTDCTEGDFYQSDRIIILRQPLIYSAITDNGFTIYATAYFTFDIDRFLSRYILTPAKTTQTLQFAFAPLSPSTHHQHLATIYFKDERLLEVILNRNGSINVGIISDEKRDVVRTFVGNYSDGYRHFLVARFGAHQATTVTVSLCTHLGREG
;
A
#
# COMPACT_ATOMS: atom_id res chain seq x y z
N MET A 1 5.70 -2.43 29.10
CA MET A 1 4.93 -2.28 30.35
C MET A 1 3.66 -3.07 30.17
N ASP A 2 3.55 -4.16 30.90
CA ASP A 2 2.55 -5.22 30.73
C ASP A 2 1.13 -4.74 31.00
N GLY A 3 0.32 -4.68 29.95
CA GLY A 3 -1.13 -4.67 30.05
C GLY A 3 -1.62 -6.11 30.19
N ALA A 4 -1.55 -6.67 31.40
CA ALA A 4 -2.18 -7.96 31.68
C ALA A 4 -3.69 -7.80 31.47
N PHE A 5 -4.24 -8.50 30.46
CA PHE A 5 -5.68 -8.68 30.33
C PHE A 5 -6.19 -9.31 31.63
N LYS A 6 -7.07 -8.60 32.36
CA LYS A 6 -7.80 -9.21 33.48
C LYS A 6 -8.82 -10.17 32.87
N GLY A 7 -8.63 -11.47 33.07
CA GLY A 7 -9.57 -12.48 32.61
C GLY A 7 -10.95 -12.31 33.26
N HIS A 8 -11.98 -12.89 32.65
CA HIS A 8 -13.26 -13.00 33.33
C HIS A 8 -13.17 -14.16 34.34
N MET A 9 -13.59 -13.90 35.58
CA MET A 9 -13.57 -14.89 36.66
C MET A 9 -14.98 -15.43 36.90
N ILE A 10 -15.15 -16.75 36.84
CA ILE A 10 -16.35 -17.41 37.35
C ILE A 10 -16.00 -18.00 38.72
N ARG A 11 -16.77 -17.61 39.73
CA ARG A 11 -16.59 -18.07 41.11
C ARG A 11 -17.79 -18.88 41.56
N VAL A 12 -17.51 -20.07 42.07
CA VAL A 12 -18.46 -20.90 42.82
C VAL A 12 -18.14 -20.75 44.29
N THR A 13 -19.15 -20.43 45.09
CA THR A 13 -19.02 -20.32 46.54
C THR A 13 -19.98 -21.31 47.18
N LEU A 14 -19.45 -22.16 48.05
CA LEU A 14 -20.19 -23.18 48.77
C LEU A 14 -19.86 -23.07 50.26
N PHE A 15 -20.84 -22.64 51.06
CA PHE A 15 -20.67 -22.33 52.49
C PHE A 15 -19.42 -21.48 52.77
N ASN A 16 -18.35 -22.08 53.33
CA ASN A 16 -17.09 -21.40 53.66
C ASN A 16 -15.96 -21.64 52.63
N SER A 17 -16.21 -22.42 51.59
CA SER A 17 -15.26 -22.71 50.52
C SER A 17 -15.62 -21.98 49.24
N SER A 18 -14.63 -21.57 48.46
CA SER A 18 -14.86 -21.00 47.13
C SER A 18 -13.82 -21.50 46.14
N ALA A 19 -14.27 -21.96 44.97
CA ALA A 19 -13.43 -22.22 43.82
C ALA A 19 -13.66 -21.09 42.81
N ALA A 20 -12.61 -20.56 42.21
CA ALA A 20 -12.72 -19.59 41.15
C ALA A 20 -11.81 -20.00 39.99
N VAL A 21 -12.38 -20.01 38.79
CA VAL A 21 -11.61 -20.20 37.56
C VAL A 21 -11.52 -18.86 36.84
N GLU A 22 -10.30 -18.47 36.49
CA GLU A 22 -10.06 -17.32 35.64
C GLU A 22 -9.91 -17.81 34.20
N SER A 23 -10.83 -17.40 33.33
CA SER A 23 -10.67 -17.63 31.90
C SER A 23 -9.70 -16.61 31.35
N GLN A 24 -8.66 -17.09 30.65
CA GLN A 24 -7.78 -16.23 29.85
C GLN A 24 -8.52 -15.63 28.64
N ALA A 25 -9.69 -16.17 28.30
CA ALA A 25 -10.56 -15.66 27.26
C ALA A 25 -11.65 -14.72 27.82
N ARG A 26 -12.17 -13.88 26.94
CA ARG A 26 -13.26 -12.97 27.26
C ARG A 26 -14.59 -13.73 27.20
N LEU A 27 -15.18 -14.06 28.36
CA LEU A 27 -16.40 -14.88 28.45
C LEU A 27 -17.70 -14.19 27.99
N ASN A 28 -17.65 -12.89 27.69
CA ASN A 28 -18.77 -12.13 27.12
C ASN A 28 -18.54 -11.77 25.65
N ASP A 29 -17.99 -12.71 24.88
CA ASP A 29 -17.62 -12.56 23.47
C ASP A 29 -18.69 -13.05 22.48
N THR A 30 -19.91 -13.30 22.97
CA THR A 30 -21.07 -13.81 22.21
C THR A 30 -20.88 -15.21 21.62
N LYS A 31 -19.92 -16.01 22.13
CA LYS A 31 -19.77 -17.42 21.77
C LYS A 31 -20.32 -18.34 22.85
N TRP A 32 -20.52 -19.60 22.46
CA TRP A 32 -20.81 -20.67 23.41
C TRP A 32 -19.56 -20.98 24.24
N HIS A 33 -19.73 -20.98 25.56
CA HIS A 33 -18.73 -21.43 26.51
C HIS A 33 -19.27 -22.62 27.30
N LEU A 34 -18.44 -23.63 27.49
CA LEU A 34 -18.80 -24.82 28.27
C LEU A 34 -18.46 -24.59 29.74
N LEU A 35 -19.48 -24.42 30.59
CA LEU A 35 -19.30 -24.44 32.04
C LEU A 35 -19.50 -25.88 32.54
N ASN A 36 -18.46 -26.48 33.09
CA ASN A 36 -18.53 -27.77 33.78
C ASN A 36 -18.45 -27.54 35.30
N LEU A 37 -19.41 -28.09 36.04
CA LEU A 37 -19.44 -28.00 37.50
C LEU A 37 -19.62 -29.41 38.06
N GLU A 38 -18.59 -29.89 38.76
CA GLU A 38 -18.56 -31.23 39.35
C GLU A 38 -18.47 -31.11 40.87
N PHE A 39 -19.35 -31.84 41.57
CA PHE A 39 -19.31 -32.01 43.01
C PHE A 39 -18.83 -33.42 43.33
N ALA A 40 -17.71 -33.53 44.03
CA ALA A 40 -17.15 -34.77 44.55
C ALA A 40 -17.14 -34.72 46.09
N ASN A 41 -17.02 -35.89 46.73
CA ASN A 41 -17.19 -36.06 48.18
C ASN A 41 -16.31 -35.15 49.06
N ASP A 42 -15.18 -34.66 48.53
CA ASP A 42 -14.20 -33.83 49.23
C ASP A 42 -13.76 -32.59 48.43
N GLU A 43 -14.33 -32.35 47.24
CA GLU A 43 -13.97 -31.20 46.42
C GLU A 43 -15.08 -30.75 45.46
N VAL A 44 -15.05 -29.46 45.13
CA VAL A 44 -15.85 -28.87 44.05
C VAL A 44 -14.90 -28.47 42.93
N ARG A 45 -15.19 -28.92 41.71
CA ARG A 45 -14.43 -28.57 40.52
C ARG A 45 -15.29 -27.70 39.61
N ILE A 46 -14.71 -26.60 39.15
CA ILE A 46 -15.29 -25.72 38.14
C ILE A 46 -14.36 -25.66 36.93
N GLY A 47 -14.91 -25.95 35.76
CA GLY A 47 -14.28 -25.79 34.46
C GLY A 47 -15.03 -24.79 33.59
N VAL A 48 -14.30 -23.95 32.86
CA VAL A 48 -14.83 -23.10 31.80
C VAL A 48 -13.97 -23.31 30.56
N ASP A 49 -14.58 -23.88 29.52
CA ASP A 49 -13.89 -24.38 28.33
C ASP A 49 -12.74 -25.33 28.74
N ASP A 50 -11.49 -25.02 28.35
CA ASP A 50 -10.31 -25.83 28.67
C ASP A 50 -9.65 -25.47 30.02
N HIS A 51 -10.20 -24.51 30.76
CA HIS A 51 -9.62 -24.02 32.03
C HIS A 51 -10.38 -24.60 33.22
N ASN A 52 -9.65 -25.14 34.20
CA ASN A 52 -10.24 -25.80 35.36
C ASN A 52 -9.64 -25.26 36.67
N SER A 53 -10.47 -25.24 37.72
CA SER A 53 -10.06 -24.97 39.09
C SER A 53 -10.86 -25.84 40.05
N PHE A 54 -10.30 -26.14 41.23
CA PHE A 54 -10.99 -26.90 42.26
C PHE A 54 -10.79 -26.28 43.65
N ALA A 55 -11.66 -26.61 44.59
CA ALA A 55 -11.52 -26.28 46.00
C ALA A 55 -12.00 -27.44 46.86
N ALA A 56 -11.25 -27.73 47.94
CA ALA A 56 -11.64 -28.75 48.89
C ALA A 56 -12.87 -28.33 49.71
N VAL A 57 -13.76 -29.27 49.98
CA VAL A 57 -14.98 -29.11 50.78
C VAL A 57 -15.16 -30.31 51.70
N LEU A 58 -15.91 -30.17 52.79
CA LEU A 58 -16.29 -31.32 53.60
C LEU A 58 -17.47 -32.04 52.93
N SER A 59 -17.57 -33.36 53.09
CA SER A 59 -18.66 -34.16 52.50
C SER A 59 -20.04 -33.69 52.90
N ASP A 60 -20.17 -33.18 54.13
CA ASP A 60 -21.43 -32.71 54.70
C ASP A 60 -21.83 -31.33 54.18
N ASP A 61 -20.93 -30.64 53.47
CA ASP A 61 -21.16 -29.34 52.84
C ASP A 61 -21.70 -29.48 51.39
N ILE A 62 -21.80 -30.70 50.84
CA ILE A 62 -22.36 -30.92 49.50
C ILE A 62 -23.88 -30.80 49.57
N PRO A 63 -24.50 -29.83 48.88
CA PRO A 63 -25.92 -29.55 49.03
C PRO A 63 -26.77 -30.65 48.37
N GLU A 64 -27.67 -31.25 49.14
CA GLU A 64 -28.78 -32.04 48.60
C GLU A 64 -29.96 -31.11 48.28
N GLY A 65 -30.32 -30.95 47.00
CA GLY A 65 -31.46 -30.11 46.60
C GLY A 65 -31.61 -29.89 45.10
N ASP A 66 -32.71 -29.23 44.72
CA ASP A 66 -33.00 -28.86 43.34
C ASP A 66 -32.30 -27.54 42.96
N LEU A 67 -31.74 -27.50 41.75
CA LEU A 67 -31.12 -26.29 41.20
C LEU A 67 -32.19 -25.23 40.91
N ALA A 68 -32.21 -24.16 41.69
CA ALA A 68 -33.08 -23.00 41.44
C ALA A 68 -32.39 -22.00 40.49
N THR A 69 -33.00 -21.74 39.34
CA THR A 69 -32.58 -20.66 38.44
C THR A 69 -33.24 -19.33 38.86
N PRO A 70 -32.67 -18.17 38.52
CA PRO A 70 -33.27 -16.86 38.80
C PRO A 70 -34.72 -16.75 38.26
N PRO A 71 -35.53 -15.80 38.73
CA PRO A 71 -36.93 -15.67 38.32
C PRO A 71 -37.05 -15.60 36.78
N LYS A 72 -38.06 -16.29 36.22
CA LYS A 72 -38.30 -16.40 34.75
C LYS A 72 -38.32 -15.06 34.00
N SER A 73 -38.56 -13.94 34.69
CA SER A 73 -38.49 -12.59 34.11
C SER A 73 -37.08 -12.14 33.68
N SER A 74 -36.04 -12.88 34.05
CA SER A 74 -34.63 -12.56 33.77
C SER A 74 -33.92 -13.63 32.94
N ILE A 75 -34.64 -14.64 32.45
CA ILE A 75 -34.10 -15.78 31.70
C ILE A 75 -34.86 -15.90 30.38
N SER A 76 -34.15 -15.80 29.25
CA SER A 76 -34.68 -16.26 27.97
C SER A 76 -34.51 -17.78 27.88
N PRO A 77 -35.58 -18.56 27.68
CA PRO A 77 -35.49 -20.02 27.53
C PRO A 77 -34.82 -20.46 26.23
N TYR A 78 -34.55 -19.52 25.31
CA TYR A 78 -33.89 -19.78 24.04
C TYR A 78 -32.78 -18.75 23.81
N CYS A 79 -31.57 -19.23 23.55
CA CYS A 79 -30.54 -18.45 22.87
C CYS A 79 -30.76 -18.67 21.38
N GLN A 80 -31.69 -17.91 20.80
CA GLN A 80 -31.88 -17.92 19.36
C GLN A 80 -30.66 -17.25 18.73
N ASP A 81 -29.87 -18.01 17.96
CA ASP A 81 -28.77 -17.46 17.19
C ASP A 81 -29.33 -16.46 16.18
N ARG A 82 -29.01 -15.18 16.38
CA ARG A 82 -29.47 -14.10 15.49
C ARG A 82 -28.52 -13.91 14.33
N CYS A 83 -27.30 -14.41 14.46
CA CYS A 83 -26.31 -14.41 13.42
C CYS A 83 -26.52 -15.63 12.51
N ILE A 84 -27.66 -15.63 11.81
CA ILE A 84 -27.95 -16.62 10.78
C ILE A 84 -26.94 -16.53 9.62
N GLU A 85 -26.71 -17.66 8.96
CA GLU A 85 -25.81 -17.75 7.82
C GLU A 85 -26.21 -16.74 6.72
N ASN A 86 -25.24 -16.02 6.17
CA ASN A 86 -25.42 -14.96 5.17
C ASN A 86 -26.19 -13.71 5.62
N TYR A 87 -26.45 -13.52 6.92
CA TYR A 87 -27.04 -12.27 7.42
C TYR A 87 -26.17 -11.05 7.06
N CYS A 88 -24.85 -11.18 7.28
CA CYS A 88 -23.86 -10.18 6.89
C CYS A 88 -23.16 -10.58 5.59
N GLN A 89 -23.02 -9.64 4.67
CA GLN A 89 -22.40 -9.84 3.36
C GLN A 89 -20.95 -9.33 3.33
N ASN A 90 -20.24 -9.61 2.22
CA ASN A 90 -18.90 -9.10 1.94
C ASN A 90 -17.85 -9.39 3.04
N GLY A 91 -18.00 -10.52 3.73
CA GLY A 91 -17.09 -10.95 4.80
C GLY A 91 -17.22 -10.13 6.09
N ALA A 92 -18.32 -9.41 6.27
CA ALA A 92 -18.62 -8.66 7.48
C ALA A 92 -18.86 -9.58 8.67
N GLN A 93 -18.51 -9.09 9.86
CA GLN A 93 -18.70 -9.82 11.11
C GLN A 93 -20.11 -9.56 11.65
N CYS A 94 -20.87 -10.63 11.86
CA CYS A 94 -22.14 -10.54 12.60
C CYS A 94 -21.88 -10.44 14.10
N VAL A 95 -22.54 -9.49 14.75
CA VAL A 95 -22.46 -9.28 16.20
C VAL A 95 -23.86 -9.20 16.76
N GLU A 96 -24.16 -10.03 17.75
CA GLU A 96 -25.45 -10.02 18.43
C GLU A 96 -25.56 -8.85 19.41
N ASP A 97 -26.66 -8.10 19.32
CA ASP A 97 -27.03 -7.06 20.29
C ASP A 97 -28.21 -7.56 21.13
N PHE A 98 -27.88 -8.13 22.29
CA PHE A 98 -28.87 -8.64 23.24
C PHE A 98 -29.75 -7.55 23.85
N THR A 99 -29.30 -6.29 23.88
CA THR A 99 -30.08 -5.17 24.46
C THR A 99 -31.12 -4.65 23.49
N ALA A 100 -30.79 -4.59 22.20
CA ALA A 100 -31.67 -4.14 21.14
C ALA A 100 -32.54 -5.26 20.54
N ASP A 101 -32.42 -6.48 21.06
CA ASP A 101 -33.08 -7.67 20.50
C ASP A 101 -32.72 -7.95 19.02
N ALA A 102 -31.53 -7.56 18.56
CA ALA A 102 -31.14 -7.56 17.14
C ALA A 102 -29.75 -8.17 16.85
N ALA A 103 -29.39 -8.29 15.58
CA ALA A 103 -28.04 -8.56 15.08
C ALA A 103 -27.54 -7.35 14.27
N VAL A 104 -26.24 -7.06 14.37
CA VAL A 104 -25.60 -5.92 13.71
C VAL A 104 -24.40 -6.41 12.92
N CYS A 105 -24.30 -5.99 11.66
CA CYS A 105 -23.15 -6.31 10.82
C CYS A 105 -22.06 -5.24 10.97
N ARG A 106 -20.86 -5.67 11.34
CA ARG A 106 -19.64 -4.85 11.28
C ARG A 106 -18.93 -5.12 9.98
N CYS A 107 -18.98 -4.16 9.06
CA CYS A 107 -18.39 -4.33 7.74
C CYS A 107 -16.89 -4.55 7.85
N LYS A 108 -16.36 -5.47 7.04
CA LYS A 108 -14.94 -5.79 7.02
C LYS A 108 -14.12 -4.55 6.63
N ASN A 109 -14.61 -3.81 5.63
CA ASN A 109 -13.97 -2.62 5.11
C ASN A 109 -14.94 -1.42 5.12
N PRO A 110 -15.10 -0.69 6.24
CA PRO A 110 -16.14 0.34 6.40
C PRO A 110 -15.99 1.55 5.47
N ASN A 111 -14.82 1.76 4.87
CA ASN A 111 -14.61 2.83 3.89
C ASN A 111 -15.20 2.51 2.50
N VAL A 112 -15.38 1.23 2.16
CA VAL A 112 -15.89 0.77 0.85
C VAL A 112 -17.19 -0.03 0.94
N GLN A 113 -17.46 -0.61 2.11
CA GLN A 113 -18.65 -1.41 2.38
C GLN A 113 -19.63 -0.62 3.24
N SER A 114 -20.91 -0.71 2.91
CA SER A 114 -22.00 -0.03 3.62
C SER A 114 -23.32 -0.80 3.47
N GLY A 115 -24.38 -0.27 4.08
CA GLY A 115 -25.66 -0.96 4.20
C GLY A 115 -25.83 -1.64 5.55
N GLN A 116 -27.06 -2.01 5.89
CA GLN A 116 -27.39 -2.61 7.18
C GLN A 116 -26.70 -3.97 7.36
N ASN A 117 -26.55 -4.69 6.26
CA ASN A 117 -25.97 -6.02 6.20
C ASN A 117 -24.59 -6.00 5.52
N CYS A 118 -23.99 -4.81 5.35
CA CYS A 118 -22.75 -4.60 4.58
C CYS A 118 -22.83 -5.10 3.14
N GLU A 119 -24.01 -5.05 2.53
CA GLU A 119 -24.33 -5.57 1.20
C GLU A 119 -23.77 -4.70 0.06
N ILE A 120 -23.62 -3.39 0.30
CA ILE A 120 -23.11 -2.45 -0.69
C ILE A 120 -21.59 -2.46 -0.61
N ASP A 121 -20.92 -2.72 -1.73
CA ASP A 121 -19.47 -2.61 -1.89
C ASP A 121 -19.17 -1.75 -3.11
N ILE A 122 -18.60 -0.56 -2.88
CA ILE A 122 -18.33 0.40 -3.96
C ILE A 122 -17.32 -0.13 -4.99
N ASN A 123 -16.52 -1.14 -4.65
CA ASN A 123 -15.57 -1.76 -5.58
C ASN A 123 -16.22 -2.75 -6.57
N ARG A 124 -17.48 -3.16 -6.34
CA ARG A 124 -18.16 -4.12 -7.23
C ARG A 124 -18.72 -3.42 -8.46
N ASN A 125 -18.38 -3.96 -9.64
CA ASN A 125 -18.90 -3.51 -10.94
C ASN A 125 -18.74 -1.99 -11.18
N SER A 126 -17.66 -1.38 -10.70
CA SER A 126 -17.43 0.07 -10.79
C SER A 126 -16.10 0.43 -11.45
N SER A 127 -15.36 -0.57 -11.94
CA SER A 127 -14.03 -0.39 -12.49
C SER A 127 -14.05 0.22 -13.88
N VAL A 128 -13.09 1.10 -14.13
CA VAL A 128 -12.71 1.60 -15.46
C VAL A 128 -11.20 1.47 -15.64
N SER A 129 -10.76 1.38 -16.89
CA SER A 129 -9.35 1.34 -17.29
C SER A 129 -9.01 2.55 -18.14
N PHE A 130 -7.83 3.13 -17.89
CA PHE A 130 -7.30 4.32 -18.54
C PHE A 130 -6.10 3.93 -19.41
N TYR A 131 -6.10 4.41 -20.65
CA TYR A 131 -5.05 4.21 -21.65
C TYR A 131 -4.50 5.57 -22.10
N GLY A 132 -4.33 6.50 -21.15
CA GLY A 132 -3.92 7.89 -21.38
C GLY A 132 -5.09 8.86 -21.56
N GLY A 133 -6.33 8.41 -21.34
CA GLY A 133 -7.49 9.28 -21.20
C GLY A 133 -7.66 9.81 -19.78
N PHE A 134 -8.69 10.65 -19.58
CA PHE A 134 -9.09 11.15 -18.27
C PHE A 134 -10.62 11.25 -18.19
N LEU A 135 -11.16 11.35 -16.99
CA LEU A 135 -12.56 11.72 -16.75
C LEU A 135 -12.60 13.07 -16.04
N LYS A 136 -13.58 13.91 -16.36
CA LYS A 136 -13.84 15.17 -15.65
C LYS A 136 -15.27 15.17 -15.15
N TYR A 137 -15.48 15.59 -13.92
CA TYR A 137 -16.78 15.72 -13.27
C TYR A 137 -17.01 17.11 -12.70
N GLU A 138 -18.26 17.56 -12.77
CA GLU A 138 -18.82 18.65 -11.97
C GLU A 138 -19.80 18.04 -10.97
N LEU A 139 -19.32 17.81 -9.74
CA LEU A 139 -20.04 17.06 -8.72
C LEU A 139 -20.87 17.98 -7.83
N SER A 140 -21.95 17.44 -7.27
CA SER A 140 -22.77 18.12 -6.24
C SER A 140 -22.04 18.22 -4.90
N HIS A 141 -21.19 17.24 -4.60
CA HIS A 141 -20.35 17.16 -3.40
C HIS A 141 -18.98 17.80 -3.63
N ASN A 142 -18.37 18.35 -2.57
CA ASN A 142 -17.10 19.07 -2.69
C ASN A 142 -15.91 18.20 -2.20
N PRO A 143 -15.12 17.59 -3.10
CA PRO A 143 -13.97 16.77 -2.73
C PRO A 143 -12.82 17.53 -2.07
N LEU A 144 -12.82 18.87 -2.07
CA LEU A 144 -11.82 19.65 -1.33
C LEU A 144 -12.06 19.61 0.20
N ILE A 145 -13.26 19.22 0.63
CA ILE A 145 -13.68 19.21 2.03
C ILE A 145 -14.15 17.82 2.46
N GLU A 146 -14.83 17.10 1.56
CA GLU A 146 -15.38 15.78 1.84
C GLU A 146 -14.37 14.66 1.65
N GLN A 147 -14.58 13.57 2.39
CA GLN A 147 -13.73 12.38 2.28
C GLN A 147 -13.90 11.76 0.89
N THR A 148 -12.79 11.65 0.17
CA THR A 148 -12.72 10.90 -1.09
C THR A 148 -12.21 9.49 -0.80
N VAL A 149 -12.85 8.47 -1.39
CA VAL A 149 -12.42 7.06 -1.36
C VAL A 149 -12.39 6.52 -2.78
N PHE A 150 -11.35 5.79 -3.15
CA PHE A 150 -11.33 4.96 -4.36
C PHE A 150 -10.24 3.90 -4.27
N SER A 151 -10.30 2.91 -5.16
CA SER A 151 -9.20 1.95 -5.34
C SER A 151 -8.58 2.11 -6.72
N PHE A 152 -7.26 1.94 -6.81
CA PHE A 152 -6.52 2.02 -8.07
C PHE A 152 -5.59 0.82 -8.24
N ARG A 153 -5.15 0.59 -9.48
CA ARG A 153 -4.00 -0.28 -9.79
C ARG A 153 -3.32 0.18 -11.07
N THR A 154 -1.99 0.10 -11.12
CA THR A 154 -1.15 0.51 -12.25
C THR A 154 0.19 -0.23 -12.18
N ASP A 155 0.88 -0.36 -13.31
CA ASP A 155 2.29 -0.74 -13.41
C ASP A 155 3.21 0.47 -13.70
N GLN A 156 2.64 1.68 -13.76
CA GLN A 156 3.44 2.88 -13.92
C GLN A 156 4.18 3.23 -12.62
N PRO A 157 5.42 3.70 -12.71
CA PRO A 157 6.13 4.25 -11.56
C PRO A 157 5.62 5.63 -11.15
N GLN A 158 4.98 6.38 -12.05
CA GLN A 158 4.40 7.68 -11.78
C GLN A 158 3.06 7.79 -12.51
N ALA A 159 2.04 8.34 -11.85
CA ALA A 159 0.71 8.48 -12.43
C ALA A 159 -0.13 9.51 -11.66
N LEU A 160 -0.81 10.39 -12.39
CA LEU A 160 -1.81 11.30 -11.82
C LEU A 160 -3.12 10.54 -11.61
N LEU A 161 -3.53 10.35 -10.35
CA LEU A 161 -4.75 9.60 -10.03
C LEU A 161 -5.97 10.51 -9.99
N MET A 162 -5.84 11.67 -9.34
CA MET A 162 -6.93 12.62 -9.17
C MET A 162 -6.38 14.04 -9.05
N PHE A 163 -7.05 14.99 -9.70
CA PHE A 163 -6.79 16.41 -9.54
C PHE A 163 -8.12 17.15 -9.40
N VAL A 164 -8.25 17.95 -8.35
CA VAL A 164 -9.43 18.75 -8.06
C VAL A 164 -9.01 20.20 -7.96
N HIS A 165 -9.77 21.10 -8.55
CA HIS A 165 -9.67 22.51 -8.18
C HIS A 165 -11.01 23.24 -8.29
N ASP A 166 -11.14 24.35 -7.56
CA ASP A 166 -12.30 25.23 -7.62
C ASP A 166 -12.02 26.55 -8.37
N HIS A 167 -13.06 27.38 -8.44
CA HIS A 167 -13.04 28.74 -8.99
C HIS A 167 -12.05 29.71 -8.32
N ASN A 168 -11.65 29.46 -7.08
CA ASN A 168 -10.66 30.25 -6.35
C ASN A 168 -9.24 29.68 -6.47
N ASN A 169 -9.05 28.64 -7.28
CA ASN A 169 -7.84 27.85 -7.43
C ASN A 169 -7.45 27.05 -6.18
N ASN A 170 -8.35 26.84 -5.22
CA ASN A 170 -8.11 25.81 -4.20
C ASN A 170 -8.02 24.46 -4.89
N PHE A 171 -7.04 23.63 -4.51
CA PHE A 171 -6.78 22.37 -5.20
C PHE A 171 -6.46 21.21 -4.25
N MET A 172 -6.67 20.01 -4.77
CA MET A 172 -6.21 18.76 -4.20
C MET A 172 -5.66 17.89 -5.33
N GLN A 173 -4.45 17.36 -5.17
CA GLN A 173 -3.81 16.47 -6.12
C GLN A 173 -3.39 15.19 -5.41
N LEU A 174 -3.83 14.05 -5.94
CA LEU A 174 -3.37 12.74 -5.50
C LEU A 174 -2.67 12.06 -6.66
N HIS A 175 -1.42 11.68 -6.46
CA HIS A 175 -0.62 11.06 -7.51
C HIS A 175 0.39 10.08 -6.93
N LEU A 176 0.78 9.12 -7.77
CA LEU A 176 1.93 8.27 -7.55
C LEU A 176 3.16 9.08 -7.97
N SER A 177 3.96 9.55 -7.00
CA SER A 177 5.18 10.30 -7.28
C SER A 177 6.32 9.37 -7.66
N GLU A 178 6.28 8.13 -7.15
CA GLU A 178 7.12 6.98 -7.49
C GLU A 178 6.32 5.70 -7.18
N GLU A 179 6.70 4.55 -7.73
CA GLU A 179 6.11 3.22 -7.45
C GLU A 179 5.77 2.92 -5.99
N VAL A 180 6.50 3.48 -5.03
CA VAL A 180 6.37 3.22 -3.59
C VAL A 180 5.83 4.43 -2.82
N ASN A 181 5.62 5.58 -3.49
CA ASN A 181 5.27 6.85 -2.85
C ASN A 181 3.95 7.37 -3.42
N LEU A 182 2.90 7.33 -2.60
CA LEU A 182 1.63 7.99 -2.92
C LEU A 182 1.59 9.35 -2.23
N THR A 183 1.47 10.42 -3.01
CA THR A 183 1.58 11.80 -2.53
C THR A 183 0.27 12.56 -2.73
N LEU A 184 -0.27 13.07 -1.62
CA LEU A 184 -1.34 14.07 -1.59
C LEU A 184 -0.72 15.46 -1.48
N SER A 185 -1.13 16.36 -2.35
CA SER A 185 -0.79 17.77 -2.27
C SER A 185 -2.07 18.61 -2.26
N LEU A 186 -2.13 19.60 -1.38
CA LEU A 186 -3.27 20.50 -1.26
C LEU A 186 -2.81 21.89 -0.84
N ASN A 187 -3.64 22.89 -1.09
CA ASN A 187 -3.40 24.24 -0.57
C ASN A 187 -4.18 24.50 0.72
N ASN A 188 -3.56 25.31 1.59
CA ASN A 188 -4.19 26.03 2.68
C ASN A 188 -3.99 27.52 2.39
N GLU A 189 -5.05 28.21 2.01
CA GLU A 189 -4.96 29.53 1.35
C GLU A 189 -3.93 29.49 0.20
N ASP A 190 -2.91 30.34 0.18
CA ASP A 190 -1.87 30.40 -0.87
C ASP A 190 -0.63 29.53 -0.59
N VAL A 191 -0.65 28.69 0.46
CA VAL A 191 0.46 27.82 0.86
C VAL A 191 0.17 26.37 0.48
N VAL A 192 1.08 25.73 -0.25
CA VAL A 192 0.96 24.31 -0.61
C VAL A 192 1.58 23.43 0.47
N HIS A 193 0.84 22.39 0.85
CA HIS A 193 1.27 21.31 1.74
C HIS A 193 1.21 19.98 0.99
N SER A 194 2.16 19.10 1.28
CA SER A 194 2.18 17.73 0.74
C SER A 194 2.40 16.71 1.84
N CYS A 195 1.89 15.50 1.59
CA CYS A 195 1.98 14.37 2.51
C CYS A 195 2.13 13.09 1.66
N THR A 196 3.12 12.27 1.99
CA THR A 196 3.44 11.05 1.23
C THR A 196 3.28 9.83 2.11
N VAL A 197 2.46 8.88 1.68
CA VAL A 197 2.42 7.53 2.25
C VAL A 197 3.39 6.66 1.45
N ARG A 198 4.30 6.01 2.17
CA ARG A 198 5.27 5.08 1.58
C ARG A 198 4.77 3.66 1.72
N ALA A 199 4.91 2.86 0.66
CA ALA A 199 4.69 1.43 0.71
C ALA A 199 5.59 0.75 1.76
N ARG A 200 5.10 -0.36 2.31
CA ARG A 200 5.84 -1.16 3.30
C ARG A 200 7.11 -1.74 2.65
N PRO A 201 8.18 -1.99 3.43
CA PRO A 201 9.39 -2.59 2.88
C PRO A 201 9.07 -3.90 2.13
N GLY A 202 9.50 -3.97 0.86
CA GLY A 202 9.24 -5.12 -0.02
C GLY A 202 7.91 -5.06 -0.79
N THR A 203 7.09 -4.02 -0.61
CA THR A 203 5.87 -3.79 -1.42
C THR A 203 5.95 -2.49 -2.21
N GLU A 204 5.09 -2.36 -3.22
CA GLU A 204 4.96 -1.16 -4.06
C GLU A 204 3.51 -1.02 -4.55
N TYR A 205 3.11 0.18 -4.96
CA TYR A 205 1.79 0.50 -5.50
C TYR A 205 1.72 0.32 -7.02
N GLY A 206 2.87 0.29 -7.69
CA GLY A 206 3.02 0.13 -9.14
C GLY A 206 3.13 -1.33 -9.61
N ASN A 207 2.43 -2.27 -8.96
CA ASN A 207 2.54 -3.72 -9.23
C ASN A 207 1.27 -4.35 -9.83
N MET A 208 0.34 -3.54 -10.34
CA MET A 208 -0.97 -3.97 -10.86
C MET A 208 -1.88 -4.70 -9.85
N GLN A 209 -1.66 -4.51 -8.55
CA GLN A 209 -2.59 -4.95 -7.51
C GLN A 209 -3.50 -3.80 -7.06
N TRP A 210 -4.71 -4.15 -6.61
CA TRP A 210 -5.67 -3.17 -6.10
C TRP A 210 -5.18 -2.57 -4.79
N THR A 211 -4.95 -1.26 -4.79
CA THR A 211 -4.61 -0.45 -3.62
C THR A 211 -5.80 0.45 -3.28
N GLN A 212 -6.22 0.49 -2.02
CA GLN A 212 -7.33 1.36 -1.58
C GLN A 212 -6.79 2.65 -0.97
N SER A 213 -7.33 3.80 -1.38
CA SER A 213 -6.97 5.11 -0.85
C SER A 213 -8.21 5.84 -0.30
N SER A 214 -8.04 6.56 0.81
CA SER A 214 -9.04 7.50 1.33
C SER A 214 -8.43 8.76 1.93
N THR A 215 -8.54 9.91 1.24
CA THR A 215 -8.05 11.25 1.67
C THR A 215 -6.66 11.24 2.35
N LEU A 216 -5.85 10.25 1.94
CA LEU A 216 -4.52 9.83 2.40
C LEU A 216 -4.42 8.93 3.67
N THR A 217 -5.31 7.96 3.77
CA THR A 217 -5.03 6.63 4.34
C THR A 217 -4.93 5.61 3.20
N VAL A 218 -3.84 4.85 3.11
CA VAL A 218 -3.63 3.80 2.12
C VAL A 218 -3.40 2.48 2.85
N ASP A 219 -4.31 1.51 2.69
CA ASP A 219 -4.21 0.19 3.32
C ASP A 219 -3.80 0.24 4.81
N ASP A 220 -4.48 1.11 5.57
CA ASP A 220 -4.30 1.43 7.00
C ASP A 220 -3.09 2.31 7.37
N ASP A 221 -2.18 2.59 6.43
CA ASP A 221 -1.08 3.53 6.63
C ASP A 221 -1.56 4.97 6.32
N ALA A 222 -1.46 5.86 7.30
CA ALA A 222 -1.95 7.23 7.19
C ALA A 222 -0.79 8.24 7.17
N CYS A 223 -0.91 9.25 6.32
CA CYS A 223 -0.08 10.45 6.42
C CYS A 223 -1.01 11.61 6.78
N THR A 224 -0.63 12.39 7.80
CA THR A 224 -1.46 13.50 8.31
C THR A 224 -0.75 14.82 8.12
N ILE A 225 -1.48 15.81 7.58
CA ILE A 225 -1.03 17.20 7.52
C ILE A 225 -1.50 17.86 8.82
N HIS A 226 -0.57 18.16 9.72
CA HIS A 226 -0.86 18.77 11.01
C HIS A 226 -1.16 20.27 10.89
N ALA A 227 -2.23 20.63 10.17
CA ALA A 227 -2.78 21.98 10.13
C ALA A 227 -4.27 21.93 9.72
N PRO A 228 -5.16 22.68 10.38
CA PRO A 228 -6.53 22.82 9.90
C PRO A 228 -6.49 23.51 8.53
N ARG A 229 -7.04 22.85 7.52
CA ARG A 229 -7.11 23.37 6.15
C ARG A 229 -8.18 24.45 6.06
N LYS A 230 -7.81 25.63 5.59
CA LYS A 230 -8.71 26.72 5.21
C LYS A 230 -8.64 26.94 3.70
N LEU A 231 -9.78 26.89 3.03
CA LEU A 231 -9.88 27.21 1.61
C LEU A 231 -9.85 28.72 1.43
N ALA A 232 -9.21 29.19 0.36
CA ALA A 232 -9.23 30.60 -0.01
C ALA A 232 -10.63 31.01 -0.50
N GLU A 233 -11.07 32.19 -0.06
CA GLU A 233 -12.35 32.81 -0.43
C GLU A 233 -12.22 33.71 -1.68
N HIS A 234 -10.99 33.97 -2.12
CA HIS A 234 -10.69 34.77 -3.31
C HIS A 234 -9.71 34.05 -4.24
N PRO A 235 -9.73 34.31 -5.56
CA PRO A 235 -8.86 33.65 -6.52
C PRO A 235 -7.37 33.81 -6.22
N ILE A 236 -6.70 32.69 -5.97
CA ILE A 236 -5.26 32.65 -5.73
C ILE A 236 -4.52 32.85 -7.05
N GLN A 237 -3.64 33.85 -7.10
CA GLN A 237 -2.82 34.16 -8.28
C GLN A 237 -1.41 33.56 -8.20
N LYS A 238 -0.99 33.16 -6.99
CA LYS A 238 0.35 32.63 -6.74
C LYS A 238 0.32 31.71 -5.54
N PHE A 239 0.94 30.55 -5.67
CA PHE A 239 1.20 29.64 -4.57
C PHE A 239 2.64 29.79 -4.05
N SER A 240 2.82 29.53 -2.76
CA SER A 240 4.13 29.33 -2.13
C SER A 240 4.40 27.84 -1.86
N HIS A 241 5.68 27.46 -1.76
CA HIS A 241 6.12 26.08 -1.51
C HIS A 241 5.65 25.05 -2.55
N VAL A 242 5.61 25.47 -3.82
CA VAL A 242 5.20 24.60 -4.94
C VAL A 242 6.33 23.66 -5.34
N PHE A 243 6.00 22.38 -5.52
CA PHE A 243 6.87 21.34 -6.07
C PHE A 243 6.63 21.18 -7.58
N THR A 244 7.58 20.58 -8.30
CA THR A 244 7.53 20.47 -9.78
C THR A 244 6.49 19.49 -10.32
N ASP A 245 5.91 18.68 -9.45
CA ASP A 245 4.92 17.63 -9.74
C ASP A 245 3.47 18.13 -9.64
N ILE A 246 3.23 19.39 -9.24
CA ILE A 246 1.89 19.96 -9.12
C ILE A 246 1.34 20.39 -10.49
N VAL A 247 0.05 20.13 -10.72
CA VAL A 247 -0.66 20.62 -11.91
C VAL A 247 -0.70 22.16 -11.92
N PHE A 248 -0.25 22.75 -13.03
CA PHE A 248 -0.41 24.16 -13.30
C PHE A 248 -1.84 24.45 -13.73
N ILE A 249 -2.59 25.15 -12.87
CA ILE A 249 -3.95 25.61 -13.16
C ILE A 249 -3.86 26.80 -14.14
N PRO A 250 -4.50 26.75 -15.31
CA PRO A 250 -4.51 27.86 -16.24
C PRO A 250 -5.30 29.04 -15.65
N VAL A 251 -4.61 30.15 -15.38
CA VAL A 251 -5.22 31.41 -14.94
C VAL A 251 -5.40 32.35 -16.14
N GLY A 252 -6.60 32.89 -16.30
CA GLY A 252 -6.89 33.83 -17.40
C GLY A 252 -6.26 35.21 -17.14
N LEU A 253 -5.84 35.89 -18.22
CA LEU A 253 -5.23 37.24 -18.17
C LEU A 253 -6.08 38.29 -17.44
N ASN A 254 -7.41 38.12 -17.43
CA ASN A 254 -8.37 38.97 -16.72
C ASN A 254 -9.29 38.10 -15.85
N SER A 255 -8.71 37.29 -14.96
CA SER A 255 -9.50 36.46 -14.04
C SER A 255 -10.46 37.34 -13.24
N PRO A 256 -11.78 37.04 -13.22
CA PRO A 256 -12.75 37.82 -12.49
C PRO A 256 -12.39 37.91 -11.01
N THR A 257 -12.65 39.05 -10.38
CA THR A 257 -12.49 39.20 -8.92
C THR A 257 -13.46 38.31 -8.14
N ASP A 258 -14.58 37.94 -8.76
CA ASP A 258 -15.63 37.07 -8.21
C ASP A 258 -16.10 36.09 -9.30
N PRO A 259 -15.38 34.96 -9.52
CA PRO A 259 -15.74 33.99 -10.53
C PRO A 259 -16.95 33.16 -10.09
N LYS A 260 -17.76 32.72 -11.06
CA LYS A 260 -18.88 31.82 -10.78
C LYS A 260 -18.37 30.55 -10.08
N PRO A 261 -19.00 30.11 -8.96
CA PRO A 261 -18.56 28.92 -8.26
C PRO A 261 -18.60 27.67 -9.14
N PHE A 262 -17.48 26.95 -9.16
CA PHE A 262 -17.36 25.61 -9.73
C PHE A 262 -16.34 24.80 -8.94
N VAL A 263 -16.42 23.48 -9.07
CA VAL A 263 -15.39 22.53 -8.65
C VAL A 263 -15.21 21.50 -9.76
N TYR A 264 -14.02 21.44 -10.34
CA TYR A 264 -13.67 20.45 -11.34
C TYR A 264 -12.89 19.31 -10.71
N THR A 265 -13.36 18.09 -10.95
CA THR A 265 -12.73 16.86 -10.49
C THR A 265 -12.25 16.07 -11.69
N PHE A 266 -10.95 16.00 -11.87
CA PHE A 266 -10.28 15.18 -12.88
C PHE A 266 -9.82 13.86 -12.28
N VAL A 267 -10.02 12.77 -13.00
CA VAL A 267 -9.71 11.40 -12.57
C VAL A 267 -8.90 10.71 -13.67
N GLY A 268 -7.76 10.14 -13.30
CA GLY A 268 -6.83 9.42 -14.18
C GLY A 268 -5.97 10.30 -15.09
N GLY A 269 -6.13 11.62 -15.11
CA GLY A 269 -5.35 12.51 -15.95
C GLY A 269 -5.95 13.91 -15.98
N ILE A 270 -5.48 14.77 -16.88
CA ILE A 270 -5.93 16.16 -17.02
C ILE A 270 -6.15 16.52 -18.49
N GLU A 271 -6.88 17.61 -18.74
CA GLU A 271 -7.09 18.14 -20.08
C GLU A 271 -5.80 18.82 -20.60
N ARG A 272 -5.02 18.06 -21.38
CA ARG A 272 -3.80 18.53 -22.04
C ARG A 272 -4.09 19.03 -23.45
N ASP A 273 -3.10 19.70 -24.03
CA ASP A 273 -3.17 20.12 -25.43
C ASP A 273 -3.23 18.90 -26.36
N ILE A 274 -4.20 18.87 -27.27
CA ILE A 274 -4.36 17.81 -28.26
C ILE A 274 -4.27 18.47 -29.62
N PRO A 275 -3.18 18.26 -30.37
CA PRO A 275 -3.06 18.75 -31.73
C PRO A 275 -4.22 18.21 -32.55
N SER A 276 -4.98 19.09 -33.20
CA SER A 276 -5.98 18.64 -34.15
C SER A 276 -5.27 18.24 -35.45
N ASN A 277 -5.63 17.08 -35.98
CA ASN A 277 -5.07 16.61 -37.25
C ASN A 277 -5.68 17.34 -38.47
N ASP A 278 -6.76 18.10 -38.27
CA ASP A 278 -7.48 18.85 -39.30
C ASP A 278 -7.10 20.35 -39.35
N GLY A 279 -6.14 20.79 -38.54
CA GLY A 279 -5.70 22.18 -38.45
C GLY A 279 -6.67 23.13 -37.73
N SER A 280 -7.76 22.62 -37.15
CA SER A 280 -8.62 23.36 -36.24
C SER A 280 -7.99 23.59 -34.85
N MET A 281 -8.46 24.58 -34.11
CA MET A 281 -8.00 24.85 -32.75
C MET A 281 -9.20 24.92 -31.82
N ILE A 282 -9.22 24.06 -30.81
CA ILE A 282 -10.26 24.08 -29.76
C ILE A 282 -9.76 24.98 -28.63
N LEU A 283 -10.46 26.09 -28.40
CA LEU A 283 -10.15 27.00 -27.30
C LEU A 283 -10.73 26.48 -26.00
N ARG A 284 -9.86 25.95 -25.13
CA ARG A 284 -10.20 25.45 -23.80
C ARG A 284 -9.01 25.62 -22.84
N PRO A 285 -9.24 25.62 -21.52
CA PRO A 285 -8.15 25.67 -20.55
C PRO A 285 -7.23 24.45 -20.72
N ILE A 286 -5.92 24.69 -20.82
CA ILE A 286 -4.91 23.64 -20.94
C ILE A 286 -4.18 23.54 -19.60
N TYR A 287 -4.19 22.35 -19.03
CA TYR A 287 -3.47 22.05 -17.80
C TYR A 287 -2.09 21.47 -18.14
N GLN A 288 -1.09 21.78 -17.34
CA GLN A 288 0.26 21.25 -17.48
C GLN A 288 0.66 20.52 -16.21
N CYS A 289 1.28 19.35 -16.34
CA CYS A 289 1.78 18.58 -15.22
C CYS A 289 2.96 17.72 -15.66
N ALA A 290 4.01 17.67 -14.85
CA ALA A 290 5.16 16.79 -15.06
C ALA A 290 4.81 15.32 -14.80
N VAL A 291 3.80 15.06 -13.96
CA VAL A 291 3.29 13.70 -13.69
C VAL A 291 2.49 13.24 -14.90
N PRO A 292 2.73 12.03 -15.44
CA PRO A 292 1.98 11.49 -16.57
C PRO A 292 0.54 11.12 -16.17
N ASP A 293 -0.33 11.03 -17.16
CA ASP A 293 -1.69 10.52 -16.97
C ASP A 293 -1.65 9.01 -16.71
N LEU A 294 -2.68 8.52 -16.02
CA LEU A 294 -2.81 7.14 -15.58
C LEU A 294 -2.94 6.18 -16.77
N LEU A 295 -2.05 5.21 -16.79
CA LEU A 295 -2.22 3.92 -17.45
C LEU A 295 -2.48 2.90 -16.35
N GLY A 296 -3.73 2.51 -16.19
CA GLY A 296 -4.15 1.84 -14.98
C GLY A 296 -5.65 1.68 -14.90
N CYS A 297 -6.12 1.33 -13.71
CA CYS A 297 -7.54 1.23 -13.43
C CYS A 297 -7.91 1.95 -12.15
N LEU A 298 -9.15 2.44 -12.12
CA LEU A 298 -9.79 2.97 -10.92
C LEU A 298 -11.15 2.32 -10.74
N ARG A 299 -11.57 2.17 -9.49
CA ARG A 299 -12.90 1.67 -9.12
C ARG A 299 -13.36 2.27 -7.79
N GLY A 300 -14.66 2.19 -7.55
CA GLY A 300 -15.26 2.53 -6.26
C GLY A 300 -15.00 3.95 -5.80
N LEU A 301 -15.16 4.93 -6.69
CA LEU A 301 -15.06 6.33 -6.33
C LEU A 301 -16.26 6.74 -5.47
N ARG A 302 -15.99 7.29 -4.29
CA ARG A 302 -16.99 7.89 -3.39
C ARG A 302 -16.52 9.26 -2.92
N ILE A 303 -17.36 10.27 -3.10
CA ILE A 303 -17.16 11.66 -2.63
C ILE A 303 -18.53 12.12 -2.10
N GLY A 304 -18.76 11.93 -0.81
CA GLY A 304 -20.11 12.06 -0.20
C GLY A 304 -21.04 10.92 -0.63
N GLU A 305 -21.28 10.81 -1.94
CA GLU A 305 -22.02 9.75 -2.63
C GLU A 305 -21.11 8.88 -3.52
N VAL A 306 -21.62 7.74 -3.97
CA VAL A 306 -20.91 6.83 -4.87
C VAL A 306 -21.02 7.34 -6.30
N ILE A 307 -19.88 7.49 -6.97
CA ILE A 307 -19.80 8.02 -8.34
C ILE A 307 -19.52 6.86 -9.30
N ASP A 308 -20.40 6.68 -10.30
CA ASP A 308 -20.19 5.69 -11.35
C ASP A 308 -19.15 6.16 -12.38
N LEU A 309 -17.94 5.61 -12.30
CA LEU A 309 -16.86 5.93 -13.24
C LEU A 309 -17.15 5.49 -14.69
N ARG A 310 -18.08 4.55 -14.88
CA ARG A 310 -18.44 4.01 -16.20
C ARG A 310 -19.36 4.95 -16.97
N HIS A 311 -20.07 5.83 -16.26
CA HIS A 311 -21.04 6.77 -16.82
C HIS A 311 -20.77 8.16 -16.27
N THR A 312 -20.16 9.02 -17.08
CA THR A 312 -19.88 10.40 -16.69
C THR A 312 -21.11 11.26 -16.95
N GLU A 313 -21.97 11.38 -15.94
CA GLU A 313 -23.04 12.37 -15.92
C GLU A 313 -22.46 13.73 -15.52
N HIS A 314 -22.90 14.81 -16.19
CA HIS A 314 -22.45 16.19 -15.91
C HIS A 314 -20.92 16.36 -15.86
N GLY A 315 -20.26 16.02 -16.97
CA GLY A 315 -18.81 16.09 -17.08
C GLY A 315 -18.30 15.80 -18.48
N TYR A 316 -17.04 15.35 -18.56
CA TYR A 316 -16.42 14.95 -19.82
C TYR A 316 -15.85 13.55 -19.71
N ARG A 317 -16.17 12.75 -20.73
CA ARG A 317 -15.53 11.47 -21.05
C ARG A 317 -15.02 11.55 -22.49
N PRO A 318 -13.81 11.06 -22.79
CA PRO A 318 -13.31 11.01 -24.15
C PRO A 318 -14.25 10.22 -25.08
N ASN A 319 -14.48 10.76 -26.27
CA ASN A 319 -15.29 10.10 -27.29
C ASN A 319 -14.61 8.86 -27.86
N ASP A 320 -13.27 8.82 -27.86
CA ASP A 320 -12.53 7.63 -28.24
C ASP A 320 -12.57 6.62 -27.08
N PRO A 321 -13.31 5.50 -27.22
CA PRO A 321 -13.42 4.50 -26.18
C PRO A 321 -12.08 3.80 -25.91
N LYS A 322 -11.07 3.95 -26.79
CA LYS A 322 -9.74 3.38 -26.56
C LYS A 322 -9.03 4.05 -25.39
N LEU A 323 -9.34 5.31 -25.08
CA LEU A 323 -8.68 6.09 -24.03
C LEU A 323 -9.21 5.78 -22.62
N VAL A 324 -10.51 5.49 -22.48
CA VAL A 324 -11.12 5.08 -21.19
C VAL A 324 -12.19 4.01 -21.41
N ARG A 325 -11.95 2.80 -20.89
CA ARG A 325 -12.84 1.63 -21.06
C ARG A 325 -13.53 1.27 -19.75
N SER A 326 -14.74 0.71 -19.84
CA SER A 326 -15.42 0.10 -18.70
C SER A 326 -14.81 -1.28 -18.40
N GLY A 327 -14.63 -1.59 -17.13
CA GLY A 327 -13.95 -2.82 -16.70
C GLY A 327 -12.44 -2.64 -16.56
N CYS A 328 -11.83 -3.65 -15.95
CA CYS A 328 -10.38 -3.73 -15.76
C CYS A 328 -9.89 -5.18 -15.86
N GLU A 329 -10.56 -6.05 -16.62
CA GLU A 329 -10.11 -7.43 -16.81
C GLU A 329 -9.00 -7.48 -17.87
N LEU A 330 -7.75 -7.27 -17.45
CA LEU A 330 -6.59 -7.12 -18.33
C LEU A 330 -5.78 -8.41 -18.52
N GLY A 331 -6.17 -9.53 -17.91
CA GLY A 331 -5.47 -10.82 -18.08
C GLY A 331 -4.28 -11.06 -17.14
N CYS A 332 -3.93 -10.13 -16.24
CA CYS A 332 -2.89 -10.37 -15.24
C CYS A 332 -3.15 -11.59 -14.33
N SER A 333 -4.41 -12.01 -14.19
CA SER A 333 -4.77 -13.22 -13.43
C SER A 333 -4.33 -14.52 -14.10
N SER A 334 -3.99 -14.52 -15.39
CA SER A 334 -3.48 -15.71 -16.08
C SER A 334 -1.95 -15.82 -16.08
N LEU A 335 -1.25 -14.81 -15.54
CA LEU A 335 0.21 -14.84 -15.37
C LEU A 335 0.56 -15.25 -13.95
N ASP A 336 1.61 -16.07 -13.83
CA ASP A 336 2.17 -16.52 -12.55
C ASP A 336 3.63 -16.09 -12.47
N CYS A 337 3.83 -14.78 -12.26
CA CYS A 337 5.16 -14.19 -12.16
C CYS A 337 5.87 -14.65 -10.87
N LYS A 338 7.06 -15.22 -11.00
CA LYS A 338 7.87 -15.72 -9.87
C LYS A 338 8.86 -14.67 -9.37
N ASN A 339 9.50 -14.98 -8.24
CA ASN A 339 10.61 -14.20 -7.67
C ASN A 339 10.29 -12.70 -7.49
N SER A 340 9.04 -12.39 -7.11
CA SER A 340 8.53 -11.02 -6.95
C SER A 340 8.43 -10.20 -8.25
N GLY A 341 8.47 -10.85 -9.40
CA GLY A 341 8.02 -10.23 -10.64
C GLY A 341 6.53 -9.92 -10.55
N HIS A 342 6.10 -8.84 -11.21
CA HIS A 342 4.71 -8.43 -11.24
C HIS A 342 4.18 -8.41 -12.66
N CYS A 343 2.86 -8.49 -12.80
CA CYS A 343 2.24 -8.34 -14.11
C CYS A 343 2.38 -6.89 -14.58
N SER A 344 2.87 -6.71 -15.79
CA SER A 344 2.83 -5.44 -16.53
C SER A 344 1.95 -5.59 -17.76
N VAL A 345 1.24 -4.52 -18.08
CA VAL A 345 0.30 -4.42 -19.19
C VAL A 345 0.92 -3.54 -20.27
N ALA A 346 0.98 -4.05 -21.49
CA ALA A 346 1.22 -3.23 -22.66
C ALA A 346 -0.04 -2.41 -22.94
N TRP A 347 -0.11 -1.17 -22.43
CA TRP A 347 -1.25 -0.24 -22.56
C TRP A 347 -1.54 0.26 -23.99
N GLN A 348 -1.24 -0.55 -25.00
CA GLN A 348 -1.68 -0.39 -26.39
C GLN A 348 -3.00 -1.16 -26.64
N GLU A 349 -3.47 -1.19 -27.89
CA GLU A 349 -4.86 -1.59 -28.21
C GLU A 349 -5.29 -2.96 -27.66
N ASN A 350 -4.38 -3.95 -27.64
CA ASN A 350 -4.65 -5.33 -27.24
C ASN A 350 -4.42 -5.62 -25.74
N ALA A 351 -3.85 -4.67 -24.97
CA ALA A 351 -3.57 -4.85 -23.55
C ALA A 351 -2.82 -6.15 -23.21
N ASP A 352 -1.85 -6.54 -24.06
CA ASP A 352 -1.07 -7.77 -23.83
C ASP A 352 -0.33 -7.68 -22.49
N VAL A 353 -0.31 -8.79 -21.75
CA VAL A 353 0.28 -8.84 -20.41
C VAL A 353 1.55 -9.68 -20.40
N THR A 354 2.53 -9.24 -19.63
CA THR A 354 3.82 -9.91 -19.43
C THR A 354 4.26 -9.79 -17.98
N CYS A 355 5.22 -10.59 -17.54
CA CYS A 355 5.86 -10.38 -16.25
C CYS A 355 6.98 -9.34 -16.37
N ASP A 356 6.90 -8.27 -15.58
CA ASP A 356 8.01 -7.34 -15.39
C ASP A 356 8.97 -7.90 -14.33
N CYS A 357 10.13 -8.31 -14.81
CA CYS A 357 11.22 -8.85 -13.99
C CYS A 357 12.30 -7.80 -13.67
N SER A 358 12.15 -6.56 -14.13
CA SER A 358 13.17 -5.49 -14.02
C SER A 358 13.58 -5.17 -12.59
N ARG A 359 12.72 -5.49 -11.62
CA ARG A 359 12.96 -5.33 -10.18
C ARG A 359 13.28 -6.63 -9.47
N THR A 360 13.60 -7.64 -10.25
CA THR A 360 14.07 -8.92 -9.77
C THR A 360 15.48 -9.11 -10.29
N SER A 361 16.19 -10.06 -9.69
CA SER A 361 17.47 -10.53 -10.23
C SER A 361 17.31 -11.55 -11.35
N TYR A 362 16.09 -11.71 -11.88
CA TYR A 362 15.69 -12.76 -12.81
C TYR A 362 15.16 -12.15 -14.11
N THR A 363 15.17 -12.95 -15.15
CA THR A 363 14.68 -12.64 -16.50
C THR A 363 13.73 -13.74 -16.97
N GLY A 364 13.37 -13.72 -18.26
CA GLY A 364 12.44 -14.68 -18.84
C GLY A 364 10.99 -14.23 -18.71
N THR A 365 10.06 -15.03 -19.24
CA THR A 365 8.64 -14.66 -19.35
C THR A 365 7.88 -14.72 -18.03
N ASP A 366 8.40 -15.47 -17.05
CA ASP A 366 7.81 -15.69 -15.72
C ASP A 366 8.76 -15.31 -14.58
N CYS A 367 9.87 -14.62 -14.89
CA CYS A 367 10.90 -14.20 -13.94
C CYS A 367 11.59 -15.36 -13.21
N THR A 368 11.80 -16.51 -13.87
CA THR A 368 12.53 -17.65 -13.30
C THR A 368 13.96 -17.81 -13.82
N GLU A 369 14.30 -17.20 -14.94
CA GLU A 369 15.62 -17.35 -15.57
C GLU A 369 16.67 -16.49 -14.85
N GLY A 370 17.86 -17.02 -14.61
CA GLY A 370 18.97 -16.24 -14.05
C GLY A 370 19.57 -15.29 -15.09
N ASP A 371 19.79 -14.03 -14.71
CA ASP A 371 20.32 -12.97 -15.58
C ASP A 371 21.64 -13.38 -16.29
N PHE A 372 21.57 -13.62 -17.60
CA PHE A 372 22.71 -14.05 -18.44
C PHE A 372 23.38 -12.85 -19.10
N TYR A 373 24.46 -12.34 -18.51
CA TYR A 373 25.32 -11.38 -19.19
C TYR A 373 26.21 -12.07 -20.23
N GLN A 374 25.69 -12.28 -21.44
CA GLN A 374 26.53 -12.50 -22.62
C GLN A 374 26.96 -11.14 -23.18
N SER A 375 28.01 -10.55 -22.61
CA SER A 375 28.79 -9.57 -23.36
C SER A 375 30.22 -10.05 -23.46
N ASP A 376 30.63 -10.37 -24.69
CA ASP A 376 31.94 -10.87 -25.11
C ASP A 376 33.11 -9.87 -24.86
N ARG A 377 32.98 -8.91 -23.94
CA ARG A 377 33.99 -7.85 -23.72
C ARG A 377 34.18 -7.43 -22.26
N ILE A 378 34.07 -8.34 -21.30
CA ILE A 378 34.71 -8.13 -20.00
C ILE A 378 36.20 -8.44 -20.17
N ILE A 379 37.03 -7.40 -20.20
CA ILE A 379 38.48 -7.50 -20.10
C ILE A 379 38.79 -7.94 -18.66
N ILE A 380 38.74 -9.24 -18.41
CA ILE A 380 39.41 -9.84 -17.25
C ILE A 380 40.89 -9.62 -17.51
N LEU A 381 41.53 -8.77 -16.69
CA LEU A 381 42.99 -8.65 -16.67
C LEU A 381 43.55 -10.06 -16.49
N ARG A 382 44.16 -10.60 -17.56
CA ARG A 382 44.72 -11.95 -17.63
C ARG A 382 45.56 -12.26 -16.39
N GLN A 383 45.06 -13.17 -15.56
CA GLN A 383 45.89 -14.12 -14.85
C GLN A 383 45.43 -15.53 -15.25
N PRO A 384 46.34 -16.46 -15.60
CA PRO A 384 45.97 -17.80 -15.98
C PRO A 384 45.59 -18.57 -14.70
N LEU A 385 44.72 -19.56 -14.86
CA LEU A 385 44.15 -20.46 -13.85
C LEU A 385 42.78 -20.03 -13.33
N ILE A 386 41.73 -20.40 -14.07
CA ILE A 386 40.56 -21.16 -13.58
C ILE A 386 39.74 -21.52 -14.83
N TYR A 387 39.69 -22.82 -15.15
CA TYR A 387 38.81 -23.38 -16.16
C TYR A 387 37.99 -24.48 -15.48
N SER A 388 36.72 -24.20 -15.15
CA SER A 388 35.71 -25.23 -14.94
C SER A 388 34.29 -24.63 -14.91
N ALA A 389 33.43 -25.19 -15.77
CA ALA A 389 31.97 -25.23 -15.70
C ALA A 389 31.20 -23.90 -15.69
N ILE A 390 30.74 -23.50 -16.88
CA ILE A 390 29.82 -22.39 -17.10
C ILE A 390 28.39 -22.94 -17.00
N THR A 391 27.79 -22.81 -15.82
CA THR A 391 26.35 -22.84 -15.59
C THR A 391 26.07 -21.83 -14.47
N ASP A 392 25.39 -20.73 -14.80
CA ASP A 392 24.73 -19.78 -13.87
C ASP A 392 25.53 -18.83 -12.96
N ASN A 393 26.82 -18.57 -13.23
CA ASN A 393 27.66 -17.94 -12.20
C ASN A 393 27.85 -16.43 -12.40
N GLY A 394 27.20 -15.64 -11.55
CA GLY A 394 27.69 -14.30 -11.18
C GLY A 394 29.15 -14.36 -10.64
N PHE A 395 29.75 -13.22 -10.31
CA PHE A 395 31.14 -13.20 -9.83
C PHE A 395 31.21 -13.38 -8.30
N THR A 396 32.02 -14.34 -7.83
CA THR A 396 32.28 -14.52 -6.39
C THR A 396 33.38 -13.56 -5.93
N ILE A 397 33.04 -12.67 -5.01
CA ILE A 397 33.97 -11.71 -4.41
C ILE A 397 34.47 -12.26 -3.08
N TYR A 398 35.75 -12.57 -2.99
CA TYR A 398 36.41 -12.93 -1.73
C TYR A 398 36.79 -11.68 -0.93
N ALA A 399 37.04 -11.83 0.39
CA ALA A 399 37.07 -10.73 1.37
C ALA A 399 37.94 -9.49 1.04
N THR A 400 38.93 -9.60 0.16
CA THR A 400 39.82 -8.48 -0.22
C THR A 400 39.63 -8.02 -1.67
N ALA A 401 38.75 -8.66 -2.42
CA ALA A 401 38.51 -8.33 -3.82
C ALA A 401 37.48 -7.20 -3.91
N TYR A 402 37.72 -6.28 -4.84
CA TYR A 402 36.78 -5.23 -5.21
C TYR A 402 36.93 -4.95 -6.71
N PHE A 403 35.91 -4.36 -7.30
CA PHE A 403 35.99 -3.82 -8.66
C PHE A 403 35.45 -2.40 -8.65
N THR A 404 35.96 -1.58 -9.57
CA THR A 404 35.59 -0.17 -9.69
C THR A 404 35.19 0.13 -11.12
N PHE A 405 34.09 0.86 -11.29
CA PHE A 405 33.64 1.36 -12.58
C PHE A 405 33.65 2.88 -12.58
N ASP A 406 34.42 3.46 -13.50
CA ASP A 406 34.41 4.89 -13.77
C ASP A 406 33.40 5.19 -14.88
N ILE A 407 32.20 5.59 -14.47
CA ILE A 407 31.07 5.86 -15.35
C ILE A 407 31.36 7.06 -16.24
N ASP A 408 32.00 8.11 -15.71
CA ASP A 408 32.30 9.32 -16.48
C ASP A 408 33.25 9.03 -17.63
N ARG A 409 34.30 8.24 -17.38
CA ARG A 409 35.25 7.81 -18.41
C ARG A 409 34.62 6.88 -19.45
N PHE A 410 33.59 6.12 -19.08
CA PHE A 410 32.85 5.28 -20.01
C PHE A 410 31.93 6.12 -20.89
N LEU A 411 31.12 6.99 -20.28
CA LEU A 411 30.16 7.84 -20.97
C LEU A 411 30.85 8.89 -21.86
N SER A 412 32.05 9.36 -21.50
CA SER A 412 32.83 10.30 -22.33
C SER A 412 33.19 9.75 -23.71
N ARG A 413 33.05 8.43 -23.94
CA ARG A 413 33.28 7.77 -25.24
C ARG A 413 32.05 7.79 -26.13
N TYR A 414 30.90 8.20 -25.62
CA TYR A 414 29.63 8.27 -26.33
C TYR A 414 29.16 9.73 -26.37
N ILE A 415 28.74 10.20 -27.55
CA ILE A 415 28.09 11.52 -27.68
C ILE A 415 26.64 11.35 -27.24
N LEU A 416 26.42 11.38 -25.93
CA LEU A 416 25.08 11.34 -25.34
C LEU A 416 24.67 12.78 -24.99
N THR A 417 23.52 13.21 -25.48
CA THR A 417 22.88 14.44 -25.02
C THR A 417 22.60 14.30 -23.52
N PRO A 418 23.05 15.23 -22.65
CA PRO A 418 22.80 15.14 -21.22
C PRO A 418 21.29 15.30 -20.96
N ALA A 419 20.58 14.19 -20.85
CA ALA A 419 19.22 14.19 -20.38
C ALA A 419 19.25 14.29 -18.85
N LYS A 420 18.38 15.12 -18.28
CA LYS A 420 18.13 15.16 -16.82
C LYS A 420 17.36 13.90 -16.39
N THR A 421 17.94 12.72 -16.57
CA THR A 421 17.29 11.45 -16.30
C THR A 421 17.63 10.92 -14.93
N THR A 422 16.67 10.23 -14.34
CA THR A 422 16.88 9.36 -13.19
C THR A 422 17.89 8.27 -13.53
N GLN A 423 18.82 8.00 -12.62
CA GLN A 423 19.78 6.91 -12.75
C GLN A 423 19.37 5.78 -11.81
N THR A 424 19.47 4.53 -12.27
CA THR A 424 19.14 3.35 -11.48
C THR A 424 20.38 2.49 -11.32
N LEU A 425 20.77 2.20 -10.08
CA LEU A 425 21.70 1.13 -9.73
C LEU A 425 20.89 -0.08 -9.27
N GLN A 426 21.14 -1.23 -9.86
CA GLN A 426 20.53 -2.49 -9.41
C GLN A 426 21.56 -3.62 -9.44
N PHE A 427 21.52 -4.48 -8.42
CA PHE A 427 22.38 -5.66 -8.36
C PHE A 427 21.79 -6.72 -7.43
N ALA A 428 22.14 -7.98 -7.69
CA ALA A 428 21.84 -9.10 -6.83
C ALA A 428 23.08 -9.52 -6.03
N PHE A 429 22.88 -10.01 -4.81
CA PHE A 429 23.95 -10.52 -3.96
C PHE A 429 23.47 -11.72 -3.14
N ALA A 430 24.36 -12.65 -2.82
CA ALA A 430 24.08 -13.84 -2.00
C ALA A 430 25.28 -14.12 -1.10
N PRO A 431 25.27 -13.71 0.18
CA PRO A 431 26.42 -13.90 1.06
C PRO A 431 26.57 -15.37 1.47
N LEU A 432 27.74 -15.96 1.22
CA LEU A 432 27.98 -17.40 1.46
C LEU A 432 28.04 -17.80 2.94
N SER A 433 28.13 -16.84 3.88
CA SER A 433 28.08 -17.08 5.34
C SER A 433 27.86 -15.76 6.10
N PRO A 434 27.26 -15.78 7.30
CA PRO A 434 27.20 -14.60 8.18
C PRO A 434 28.61 -14.10 8.50
N SER A 435 28.90 -12.86 8.11
CA SER A 435 30.20 -12.24 8.38
C SER A 435 30.28 -11.67 9.78
N THR A 436 31.44 -11.82 10.42
CA THR A 436 31.74 -11.18 11.71
C THR A 436 32.04 -9.68 11.58
N HIS A 437 32.18 -9.18 10.36
CA HIS A 437 32.45 -7.79 10.00
C HIS A 437 31.36 -7.23 9.08
N HIS A 438 31.19 -5.91 9.07
CA HIS A 438 30.35 -5.24 8.07
C HIS A 438 30.92 -5.47 6.68
N GLN A 439 30.06 -5.74 5.70
CA GLN A 439 30.45 -5.92 4.31
C GLN A 439 29.92 -4.76 3.48
N HIS A 440 30.79 -4.12 2.71
CA HIS A 440 30.38 -3.09 1.75
C HIS A 440 29.93 -3.79 0.47
N LEU A 441 28.64 -3.70 0.17
CA LEU A 441 28.07 -4.28 -1.05
C LEU A 441 28.24 -3.34 -2.26
N ALA A 442 28.08 -2.04 -2.04
CA ALA A 442 28.27 -1.02 -3.05
C ALA A 442 28.66 0.33 -2.43
N THR A 443 29.50 1.07 -3.13
CA THR A 443 29.90 2.44 -2.78
C THR A 443 29.87 3.29 -4.04
N ILE A 444 29.13 4.41 -4.03
CA ILE A 444 29.02 5.34 -5.16
C ILE A 444 29.52 6.71 -4.73
N TYR A 445 30.50 7.23 -5.47
CA TYR A 445 30.97 8.60 -5.33
C TYR A 445 30.21 9.49 -6.30
N PHE A 446 29.46 10.45 -5.78
CA PHE A 446 28.76 11.44 -6.59
C PHE A 446 29.69 12.63 -6.91
N LYS A 447 29.36 13.37 -7.98
CA LYS A 447 30.14 14.56 -8.40
C LYS A 447 30.08 15.73 -7.43
N ASP A 448 29.11 15.72 -6.53
CA ASP A 448 28.90 16.76 -5.52
C ASP A 448 29.48 16.36 -4.16
N GLU A 449 30.53 15.53 -4.17
CA GLU A 449 31.28 15.08 -2.99
C GLU A 449 30.44 14.26 -1.98
N ARG A 450 29.25 13.81 -2.39
CA ARG A 450 28.45 12.88 -1.61
C ARG A 450 28.87 11.44 -1.88
N LEU A 451 28.64 10.59 -0.89
CA LEU A 451 28.90 9.16 -0.96
C LEU A 451 27.62 8.38 -0.67
N LEU A 452 27.23 7.45 -1.54
CA LEU A 452 26.27 6.40 -1.18
C LEU A 452 27.04 5.17 -0.70
N GLU A 453 26.64 4.63 0.44
CA GLU A 453 27.11 3.33 0.92
C GLU A 453 25.95 2.36 1.11
N VAL A 454 26.16 1.13 0.65
CA VAL A 454 25.31 -0.03 0.94
C VAL A 454 26.12 -1.01 1.79
N ILE A 455 25.74 -1.18 3.04
CA ILE A 455 26.48 -1.98 4.03
C ILE A 455 25.59 -3.11 4.53
N LEU A 456 26.04 -4.35 4.36
CA LEU A 456 25.48 -5.51 5.03
C LEU A 456 26.08 -5.63 6.43
N ASN A 457 25.24 -5.50 7.45
CA ASN A 457 25.63 -5.53 8.84
C ASN A 457 25.83 -6.95 9.35
N ARG A 458 26.58 -7.06 10.45
CA ARG A 458 26.86 -8.33 11.15
C ARG A 458 25.61 -9.07 11.62
N ASN A 459 24.54 -8.34 11.90
CA ASN A 459 23.24 -8.89 12.31
C ASN A 459 22.35 -9.31 11.12
N GLY A 460 22.87 -9.26 9.88
CA GLY A 460 22.16 -9.61 8.66
C GLY A 460 21.37 -8.46 8.04
N SER A 461 21.16 -7.33 8.72
CA SER A 461 20.43 -6.17 8.16
C SER A 461 21.26 -5.40 7.14
N ILE A 462 20.61 -4.62 6.27
CA ILE A 462 21.32 -3.73 5.33
C ILE A 462 21.11 -2.27 5.71
N ASN A 463 22.19 -1.51 5.79
CA ASN A 463 22.15 -0.06 5.88
C ASN A 463 22.44 0.54 4.50
N VAL A 464 21.61 1.47 4.06
CA VAL A 464 21.88 2.30 2.89
C VAL A 464 21.86 3.75 3.30
N GLY A 465 22.96 4.46 3.07
CA GLY A 465 23.13 5.84 3.52
C GLY A 465 23.77 6.73 2.46
N ILE A 466 23.31 7.98 2.38
CA ILE A 466 24.01 9.05 1.65
C ILE A 466 24.72 9.93 2.69
N ILE A 467 26.03 9.99 2.57
CA ILE A 467 26.96 10.67 3.49
C ILE A 467 27.50 11.91 2.77
N SER A 468 27.65 13.01 3.51
CA SER A 468 28.27 14.27 3.05
C SER A 468 29.09 14.86 4.19
N ASP A 469 30.22 15.48 3.87
CA ASP A 469 31.13 16.08 4.86
C ASP A 469 30.47 17.14 5.77
N GLU A 470 29.36 17.75 5.35
CA GLU A 470 28.72 18.87 6.05
C GLU A 470 27.44 18.52 6.83
N LYS A 471 26.85 17.32 6.66
CA LYS A 471 25.58 16.93 7.30
C LYS A 471 25.56 15.47 7.73
N ARG A 472 25.03 15.21 8.95
CA ARG A 472 24.71 13.87 9.43
C ARG A 472 23.67 13.19 8.53
N ASP A 473 24.00 11.95 8.23
CA ASP A 473 23.47 10.99 7.27
C ASP A 473 21.96 10.75 7.29
N VAL A 474 21.38 10.57 6.09
CA VAL A 474 20.14 9.81 5.93
C VAL A 474 20.53 8.34 5.75
N VAL A 475 20.61 7.60 6.85
CA VAL A 475 20.79 6.13 6.83
C VAL A 475 19.43 5.47 6.95
N ARG A 476 19.09 4.62 5.98
CA ARG A 476 17.93 3.73 6.05
C ARG A 476 18.40 2.32 6.35
N THR A 477 17.86 1.73 7.41
CA THR A 477 18.11 0.33 7.76
C THR A 477 16.96 -0.54 7.26
N PHE A 478 17.30 -1.49 6.39
CA PHE A 478 16.43 -2.59 5.98
C PHE A 478 16.61 -3.72 6.98
N VAL A 479 15.59 -3.92 7.82
CA VAL A 479 15.59 -4.95 8.86
C VAL A 479 15.25 -6.29 8.22
N GLY A 480 16.13 -7.28 8.39
CA GLY A 480 16.01 -8.59 7.75
C GLY A 480 17.30 -9.39 7.93
N ASN A 481 17.27 -10.68 7.56
CA ASN A 481 18.48 -11.50 7.50
C ASN A 481 18.93 -11.67 6.04
N TYR A 482 19.67 -10.71 5.53
CA TYR A 482 20.21 -10.74 4.16
C TYR A 482 21.54 -11.52 4.07
N SER A 483 21.96 -12.18 5.15
CA SER A 483 23.13 -13.06 5.24
C SER A 483 22.75 -14.54 5.34
N ASP A 484 21.54 -14.87 4.90
CA ASP A 484 20.92 -16.20 4.98
C ASP A 484 21.43 -17.19 3.90
N GLY A 485 22.31 -16.76 3.01
CA GLY A 485 22.82 -17.59 1.90
C GLY A 485 21.93 -17.58 0.67
N TYR A 486 20.77 -16.93 0.72
CA TYR A 486 19.87 -16.78 -0.42
C TYR A 486 20.21 -15.54 -1.25
N ARG A 487 19.72 -15.53 -2.49
CA ARG A 487 19.88 -14.41 -3.42
C ARG A 487 18.93 -13.28 -3.01
N HIS A 488 19.50 -12.12 -2.75
CA HIS A 488 18.79 -10.87 -2.50
C HIS A 488 19.02 -9.90 -3.64
N PHE A 489 18.12 -8.94 -3.82
CA PHE A 489 18.20 -7.95 -4.88
C PHE A 489 18.03 -6.55 -4.31
N LEU A 490 18.88 -5.62 -4.75
CA LEU A 490 18.85 -4.23 -4.36
C LEU A 490 18.64 -3.35 -5.59
N VAL A 491 17.74 -2.38 -5.47
CA VAL A 491 17.55 -1.30 -6.45
C VAL A 491 17.67 0.04 -5.73
N ALA A 492 18.47 0.94 -6.29
CA ALA A 492 18.60 2.32 -5.85
C ALA A 492 18.38 3.27 -7.04
N ARG A 493 17.47 4.24 -6.91
CA ARG A 493 17.15 5.24 -7.94
C ARG A 493 17.55 6.63 -7.47
N PHE A 494 18.21 7.38 -8.35
CA PHE A 494 18.76 8.71 -8.10
C PHE A 494 18.19 9.71 -9.09
N GLY A 495 17.76 10.88 -8.63
CA GLY A 495 17.32 11.99 -9.47
C GLY A 495 17.74 13.34 -8.91
N ALA A 496 18.03 14.31 -9.77
CA ALA A 496 18.47 15.65 -9.35
C ALA A 496 17.42 16.42 -8.52
N HIS A 497 16.14 16.06 -8.65
CA HIS A 497 14.99 16.70 -7.99
C HIS A 497 14.02 15.67 -7.38
N GLN A 498 14.46 14.43 -7.17
CA GLN A 498 13.65 13.36 -6.61
C GLN A 498 14.34 12.80 -5.37
N ALA A 499 13.54 12.28 -4.42
CA ALA A 499 14.09 11.57 -3.29
C ALA A 499 14.83 10.31 -3.77
N THR A 500 15.95 9.97 -3.14
CA THR A 500 16.60 8.68 -3.43
C THR A 500 15.73 7.57 -2.87
N THR A 501 15.28 6.68 -3.75
CA THR A 501 14.50 5.50 -3.37
C THR A 501 15.36 4.26 -3.45
N VAL A 502 15.31 3.48 -2.38
CA VAL A 502 16.06 2.23 -2.25
C VAL A 502 15.09 1.15 -1.82
N THR A 503 15.12 0.03 -2.54
CA THR A 503 14.39 -1.20 -2.21
C THR A 503 15.39 -2.35 -2.12
N VAL A 504 15.16 -3.22 -1.14
CA VAL A 504 15.93 -4.46 -0.95
C VAL A 504 14.91 -5.58 -0.78
N SER A 505 14.93 -6.56 -1.68
CA SER A 505 14.02 -7.70 -1.60
C SER A 505 14.42 -8.63 -0.46
N LEU A 506 13.44 -9.02 0.35
CA LEU A 506 13.55 -10.17 1.24
C LEU A 506 13.05 -11.38 0.45
N CYS A 507 13.87 -12.40 0.30
CA CYS A 507 13.40 -13.66 -0.27
C CYS A 507 12.45 -14.32 0.75
N THR A 508 11.14 -14.03 0.68
CA THR A 508 10.15 -14.71 1.52
C THR A 508 9.98 -16.13 1.01
N HIS A 509 10.37 -17.11 1.81
CA HIS A 509 9.97 -18.50 1.59
C HIS A 509 8.45 -18.56 1.55
N LEU A 510 7.88 -18.87 0.39
CA LEU A 510 6.60 -19.57 0.33
C LEU A 510 6.81 -20.86 1.11
N GLY A 511 6.20 -20.95 2.29
CA GLY A 511 6.19 -22.18 3.06
C GLY A 511 5.73 -23.31 2.16
N ARG A 512 6.54 -24.37 2.09
CA ARG A 512 5.98 -25.70 1.84
C ARG A 512 5.00 -25.96 2.98
N GLU A 513 3.71 -25.73 2.74
CA GLU A 513 2.69 -26.42 3.52
C GLU A 513 2.95 -27.91 3.33
N GLY A 514 3.25 -28.59 4.44
CA GLY A 514 3.32 -30.03 4.55
C GLY A 514 2.00 -30.61 5.01
#